data_AF-N1SBM2-F1
#
_entry.id   AF-N1SBM2-F1
#
_cell.length_a   1.000
_cell.length_b   1.000
_cell.length_c   1.000
_cell.angle_alpha   90.00
_cell.angle_beta   90.00
_cell.angle_gamma   90.00
#
_symmetry.space_group_name_H-M   'P 1'
#
loop_
_entity.id
_entity.type
_entity.pdbx_description
1 polymer ?
#
loop_
_entity_poly.entity_id
_entity_poly.type
_entity_poly.pdbx_seq_one_letter_code
_entity_poly.pdbx_strand_id
1 'polypeptide(L)'
;MMTPNSPITESCQCPKAKEVDEREGEVGTSVICRDCLLEVATTQKPNVAEQTAVEQAVLPNGRAIYIAFKDSPWFSKASGECLNDYSIKTAILIWRKKNPSVRHLVREYGIAALVTSLKGLLDEEIFSSTDAARRRFLDLFSEEEVPRSEAGHGTMAELQSAKQGQADDGKCNPSDNTADGPGINRRQSTRLSRHHQKSDDLTFLPIRPRQRLMSQLQLILEHACFSFGQREMQKELDDWDWSCAEAVQLDTWIDLFKQNKTLENEENAGSLSNLFSSVARIQDIATHRLSVAVVEVNELLSSAEEFLQLLNIPIYRDAVKPLRQHIEEVLLTANRNVASVYKEVDRKSGEIEAQRERLKRQEEEVEWYRKENLNNIRDSIEHDIFAAMAKAKESLPDIGLADIR
;
A
#
# COMPACT_ATOMS: atom_id res chain seq x y z
N MET A 1 -24.06 -23.88 -18.40
CA MET A 1 -24.45 -24.22 -17.01
C MET A 1 -23.87 -23.15 -16.09
N MET A 2 -24.60 -22.71 -15.08
CA MET A 2 -24.12 -21.72 -14.11
C MET A 2 -23.62 -22.41 -12.84
N THR A 3 -22.47 -21.98 -12.32
CA THR A 3 -21.96 -22.36 -11.00
C THR A 3 -22.31 -21.28 -9.98
N PRO A 4 -22.87 -21.62 -8.80
CA PRO A 4 -23.17 -20.62 -7.77
C PRO A 4 -21.90 -20.23 -7.01
N ASN A 5 -21.58 -18.93 -7.00
CA ASN A 5 -20.58 -18.39 -6.07
C ASN A 5 -21.18 -18.28 -4.67
N SER A 6 -20.84 -19.21 -3.78
CA SER A 6 -21.15 -19.07 -2.35
C SER A 6 -20.27 -17.99 -1.72
N PRO A 7 -20.81 -17.10 -0.86
CA PRO A 7 -19.99 -16.17 -0.08
C PRO A 7 -19.08 -16.94 0.88
N ILE A 8 -17.82 -16.51 0.99
CA ILE A 8 -16.93 -16.98 2.07
C ILE A 8 -17.35 -16.26 3.36
N THR A 9 -18.15 -16.92 4.19
CA THR A 9 -18.58 -16.37 5.47
C THR A 9 -17.47 -16.51 6.51
N GLU A 10 -16.89 -15.39 6.95
CA GLU A 10 -15.79 -15.33 7.94
C GLU A 10 -16.21 -15.68 9.39
N SER A 11 -17.19 -16.57 9.58
CA SER A 11 -17.72 -16.99 10.88
C SER A 11 -17.30 -18.42 11.23
N CYS A 12 -16.73 -18.63 12.42
CA CYS A 12 -16.32 -19.97 12.85
C CYS A 12 -17.53 -20.94 12.99
N GLN A 13 -17.37 -22.17 12.51
CA GLN A 13 -18.43 -23.20 12.49
C GLN A 13 -18.21 -24.34 13.50
N CYS A 14 -17.26 -24.21 14.44
CA CYS A 14 -16.95 -25.26 15.43
C CYS A 14 -18.18 -25.63 16.27
N PRO A 15 -18.53 -26.94 16.41
CA PRO A 15 -19.73 -27.36 17.10
C PRO A 15 -19.75 -26.94 18.58
N LYS A 16 -18.63 -27.07 19.29
CA LYS A 16 -18.47 -26.65 20.70
C LYS A 16 -18.71 -25.16 20.93
N ALA A 17 -18.48 -24.31 19.93
CA ALA A 17 -18.69 -22.87 20.07
C ALA A 17 -20.17 -22.48 20.23
N LYS A 18 -21.10 -23.36 19.85
CA LYS A 18 -22.55 -23.12 19.98
C LYS A 18 -23.13 -23.44 21.35
N GLU A 19 -22.36 -24.08 22.25
CA GLU A 19 -22.86 -24.58 23.55
C GLU A 19 -22.44 -23.73 24.75
N VAL A 20 -21.80 -22.57 24.53
CA VAL A 20 -21.18 -21.75 25.59
C VAL A 20 -21.81 -20.35 25.75
N ASP A 21 -22.58 -19.89 24.76
CA ASP A 21 -23.05 -18.50 24.63
C ASP A 21 -24.33 -18.17 25.43
N GLU A 22 -24.42 -18.64 26.68
CA GLU A 22 -25.46 -18.28 27.67
C GLU A 22 -24.90 -17.51 28.89
N ARG A 23 -23.68 -16.96 28.81
CA ARG A 23 -23.14 -16.04 29.85
C ARG A 23 -23.13 -14.60 29.36
N GLU A 24 -23.64 -13.72 30.21
CA GLU A 24 -23.79 -12.29 29.96
C GLU A 24 -22.44 -11.61 29.66
N GLY A 25 -22.17 -11.35 28.38
CA GLY A 25 -21.01 -10.58 27.91
C GLY A 25 -21.42 -9.19 27.39
N GLU A 26 -20.57 -8.18 27.60
CA GLU A 26 -20.86 -6.81 27.17
C GLU A 26 -21.03 -6.69 25.65
N VAL A 27 -22.04 -5.92 25.23
CA VAL A 27 -22.42 -5.76 23.82
C VAL A 27 -21.34 -4.97 23.06
N GLY A 28 -20.46 -5.69 22.36
CA GLY A 28 -19.51 -5.10 21.41
C GLY A 28 -18.10 -5.71 21.41
N THR A 29 -17.78 -6.67 22.29
CA THR A 29 -16.49 -7.38 22.26
C THR A 29 -16.54 -8.57 21.30
N SER A 30 -15.65 -8.64 20.30
CA SER A 30 -15.48 -9.86 19.50
C SER A 30 -14.74 -10.93 20.31
N VAL A 31 -15.39 -12.07 20.52
CA VAL A 31 -14.82 -13.22 21.22
C VAL A 31 -14.07 -14.08 20.21
N ILE A 32 -12.82 -14.44 20.51
CA ILE A 32 -12.05 -15.37 19.68
C ILE A 32 -12.35 -16.79 20.16
N CYS A 33 -12.84 -17.65 19.27
CA CYS A 33 -13.08 -19.05 19.60
C CYS A 33 -11.74 -19.78 19.83
N ARG A 34 -11.60 -20.46 20.98
CA ARG A 34 -10.35 -21.17 21.34
C ARG A 34 -10.00 -22.33 20.40
N ASP A 35 -10.98 -22.97 19.78
CA ASP A 35 -10.77 -24.16 18.95
C ASP A 35 -10.34 -23.84 17.51
N CYS A 36 -10.76 -22.69 16.96
CA CYS A 36 -10.47 -22.28 15.56
C CYS A 36 -9.67 -20.97 15.44
N LEU A 37 -9.51 -20.20 16.52
CA LEU A 37 -8.81 -18.90 16.59
C LEU A 37 -9.33 -17.83 15.59
N LEU A 38 -10.57 -18.00 15.13
CA LEU A 38 -11.37 -17.04 14.36
C LEU A 38 -12.29 -16.25 15.31
N GLU A 39 -12.72 -15.07 14.86
CA GLU A 39 -13.67 -14.22 15.59
C GLU A 39 -15.09 -14.81 15.51
N VAL A 40 -15.78 -14.83 16.66
CA VAL A 40 -17.20 -15.17 16.76
C VAL A 40 -18.00 -13.88 16.66
N ALA A 41 -18.72 -13.72 15.55
CA ALA A 41 -19.73 -12.69 15.42
C ALA A 41 -20.99 -13.14 16.17
N THR A 42 -21.32 -12.47 17.29
CA THR A 42 -22.57 -12.68 18.03
C THR A 42 -23.76 -12.26 17.17
N THR A 43 -24.42 -13.24 16.56
CA THR A 43 -25.52 -13.00 15.62
C THR A 43 -26.80 -12.67 16.36
N GLN A 44 -27.15 -11.38 16.35
CA GLN A 44 -28.46 -10.91 16.79
C GLN A 44 -29.55 -11.63 15.97
N LYS A 45 -30.48 -12.35 16.64
CA LYS A 45 -31.67 -12.87 15.97
C LYS A 45 -32.50 -11.67 15.46
N PRO A 46 -32.81 -11.56 14.16
CA PRO A 46 -33.75 -10.57 13.69
C PRO A 46 -35.13 -10.93 14.26
N ASN A 47 -35.71 -10.03 15.06
CA ASN A 47 -37.05 -10.23 15.59
C ASN A 47 -38.07 -10.02 14.45
N VAL A 48 -39.10 -10.86 14.36
CA VAL A 48 -39.94 -10.95 13.15
C VAL A 48 -41.06 -9.90 13.20
N ALA A 49 -40.70 -8.66 12.88
CA ALA A 49 -41.59 -7.54 12.60
C ALA A 49 -40.92 -6.53 11.65
N GLU A 50 -41.74 -5.71 10.97
CA GLU A 50 -41.31 -4.50 10.21
C GLU A 50 -40.33 -4.69 9.04
N GLN A 51 -40.64 -5.60 8.11
CA GLN A 51 -40.13 -5.53 6.73
C GLN A 51 -40.94 -4.54 5.86
N THR A 52 -40.96 -3.23 6.20
CA THR A 52 -41.55 -2.21 5.29
C THR A 52 -40.96 -0.80 5.44
N ALA A 53 -39.64 -0.66 5.30
CA ALA A 53 -39.02 0.64 5.02
C ALA A 53 -37.92 0.51 3.96
N VAL A 54 -37.99 1.34 2.92
CA VAL A 54 -36.82 1.60 2.06
C VAL A 54 -35.96 2.61 2.81
N GLU A 55 -35.01 2.12 3.59
CA GLU A 55 -34.10 2.97 4.34
C GLU A 55 -33.17 3.71 3.38
N GLN A 56 -33.56 4.93 3.01
CA GLN A 56 -32.70 5.89 2.33
C GLN A 56 -31.52 6.16 3.28
N ALA A 57 -30.35 5.63 2.97
CA ALA A 57 -29.16 5.79 3.79
C ALA A 57 -28.88 7.28 4.02
N VAL A 58 -29.14 7.76 5.24
CA VAL A 58 -29.00 9.17 5.62
C VAL A 58 -27.51 9.52 5.60
N LEU A 59 -27.06 10.06 4.47
CA LEU A 59 -25.65 10.41 4.28
C LEU A 59 -25.25 11.49 5.29
N PRO A 60 -24.16 11.29 6.07
CA PRO A 60 -23.72 12.26 7.06
C PRO A 60 -23.43 13.62 6.41
N ASN A 61 -23.90 14.69 7.04
CA ASN A 61 -23.74 16.05 6.53
C ASN A 61 -22.24 16.39 6.35
N GLY A 62 -21.82 16.66 5.12
CA GLY A 62 -20.43 16.95 4.77
C GLY A 62 -19.80 18.08 5.60
N ARG A 63 -20.58 19.06 6.06
CA ARG A 63 -20.13 20.12 6.98
C ARG A 63 -19.67 19.55 8.32
N ALA A 64 -20.44 18.63 8.92
CA ALA A 64 -20.11 18.00 10.20
C ALA A 64 -18.89 17.08 10.08
N ILE A 65 -18.77 16.36 8.95
CA ILE A 65 -17.59 15.57 8.62
C ILE A 65 -16.36 16.47 8.49
N TYR A 66 -16.44 17.54 7.69
CA TYR A 66 -15.31 18.46 7.50
C TYR A 66 -14.83 19.02 8.84
N ILE A 67 -15.73 19.52 9.70
CA ILE A 67 -15.38 20.02 11.04
C ILE A 67 -14.69 18.95 11.91
N ALA A 68 -15.12 17.69 11.84
CA ALA A 68 -14.55 16.60 12.64
C ALA A 68 -13.19 16.09 12.14
N PHE A 69 -12.87 16.29 10.86
CA PHE A 69 -11.69 15.72 10.20
C PHE A 69 -10.65 16.75 9.70
N LYS A 70 -11.00 18.04 9.59
CA LYS A 70 -10.10 19.10 9.08
C LYS A 70 -8.75 19.20 9.78
N ASP A 71 -8.71 19.02 11.09
CA ASP A 71 -7.49 19.16 11.91
C ASP A 71 -6.67 17.85 11.94
N SER A 72 -6.98 16.88 11.06
CA SER A 72 -6.29 15.59 10.98
C SER A 72 -5.11 15.64 9.99
N PRO A 73 -3.85 15.43 10.42
CA PRO A 73 -2.67 15.50 9.55
C PRO A 73 -2.57 14.43 8.45
N TRP A 74 -3.54 13.52 8.37
CA TRP A 74 -3.68 12.53 7.31
C TRP A 74 -4.58 13.06 6.19
N PHE A 75 -5.79 13.53 6.53
CA PHE A 75 -6.75 14.04 5.55
C PHE A 75 -6.22 15.28 4.81
N SER A 76 -5.50 16.18 5.50
CA SER A 76 -4.85 17.36 4.89
C SER A 76 -3.59 17.07 4.07
N LYS A 77 -3.21 15.79 3.90
CA LYS A 77 -2.09 15.34 3.06
C LYS A 77 -2.50 14.36 1.96
N ALA A 78 -3.76 13.95 1.92
CA ALA A 78 -4.23 12.84 1.10
C ALA A 78 -5.16 13.27 -0.06
N SER A 79 -5.21 14.56 -0.36
CA SER A 79 -5.85 15.12 -1.58
C SER A 79 -5.11 14.67 -2.84
N GLY A 80 -5.85 14.33 -3.89
CA GLY A 80 -5.29 13.99 -5.20
C GLY A 80 -4.70 12.57 -5.31
N GLU A 81 -4.69 11.78 -4.23
CA GLU A 81 -4.41 10.34 -4.29
C GLU A 81 -5.74 9.55 -4.35
N CYS A 82 -5.81 8.53 -5.21
CA CYS A 82 -6.98 7.64 -5.28
C CYS A 82 -7.02 6.68 -4.08
N LEU A 83 -7.53 7.16 -2.94
CA LEU A 83 -7.51 6.43 -1.68
C LEU A 83 -8.51 5.27 -1.65
N ASN A 84 -8.03 4.10 -1.23
CA ASN A 84 -8.88 2.93 -1.00
C ASN A 84 -9.69 3.05 0.30
N ASP A 85 -10.86 2.40 0.33
CA ASP A 85 -11.73 2.32 1.52
C ASP A 85 -10.98 1.76 2.73
N TYR A 86 -10.02 0.87 2.46
CA TYR A 86 -8.92 0.46 3.33
C TYR A 86 -8.43 1.59 4.25
N SER A 87 -7.74 2.54 3.65
CA SER A 87 -6.97 3.57 4.34
C SER A 87 -7.88 4.59 5.02
N ILE A 88 -9.01 4.95 4.38
CA ILE A 88 -10.00 5.86 4.95
C ILE A 88 -10.65 5.23 6.20
N LYS A 89 -11.03 3.95 6.14
CA LYS A 89 -11.54 3.18 7.30
C LYS A 89 -10.51 3.13 8.43
N THR A 90 -9.24 2.90 8.13
CA THR A 90 -8.15 2.93 9.12
C THR A 90 -7.98 4.32 9.74
N ALA A 91 -8.02 5.39 8.93
CA ALA A 91 -7.90 6.77 9.41
C ALA A 91 -9.06 7.17 10.33
N ILE A 92 -10.30 6.84 9.98
CA ILE A 92 -11.49 7.02 10.85
C ILE A 92 -11.30 6.31 12.18
N LEU A 93 -10.85 5.04 12.18
CA LEU A 93 -10.65 4.25 13.40
C LEU A 93 -9.53 4.81 14.30
N ILE A 94 -8.47 5.36 13.72
CA ILE A 94 -7.39 6.04 14.47
C ILE A 94 -7.91 7.37 15.04
N TRP A 95 -8.64 8.17 14.25
CA TRP A 95 -9.11 9.50 14.66
C TRP A 95 -10.22 9.41 15.71
N ARG A 96 -11.12 8.40 15.64
CA ARG A 96 -12.16 8.07 16.64
C ARG A 96 -11.62 7.88 18.06
N LYS A 97 -10.37 7.41 18.21
CA LYS A 97 -9.71 7.26 19.51
C LYS A 97 -9.38 8.62 20.13
N LYS A 98 -8.99 9.60 19.31
CA LYS A 98 -8.51 10.93 19.75
C LYS A 98 -9.59 12.03 19.75
N ASN A 99 -10.61 11.94 18.90
CA ASN A 99 -11.60 12.99 18.69
C ASN A 99 -13.03 12.52 19.09
N PRO A 100 -13.69 13.17 20.07
CA PRO A 100 -15.06 12.83 20.49
C PRO A 100 -16.13 13.01 19.40
N SER A 101 -16.03 14.04 18.56
CA SER A 101 -17.01 14.32 17.50
C SER A 101 -17.03 13.21 16.45
N VAL A 102 -15.86 12.66 16.11
CA VAL A 102 -15.74 11.48 15.25
C VAL A 102 -16.38 10.24 15.89
N ARG A 103 -16.31 10.13 17.22
CA ARG A 103 -16.96 9.04 17.97
C ARG A 103 -18.49 9.16 17.96
N HIS A 104 -19.05 10.38 17.91
CA HIS A 104 -20.46 10.63 17.66
C HIS A 104 -20.85 10.20 16.24
N LEU A 105 -20.20 10.76 15.23
CA LEU A 105 -20.48 10.47 13.82
C LEU A 105 -20.41 8.96 13.49
N VAL A 106 -19.43 8.23 14.05
CA VAL A 106 -19.30 6.78 13.85
C VAL A 106 -20.42 5.98 14.55
N ARG A 107 -21.00 6.49 15.64
CA ARG A 107 -22.16 5.89 16.32
C ARG A 107 -23.49 6.21 15.61
N GLU A 108 -23.56 7.37 14.98
CA GLU A 108 -24.77 7.96 14.40
C GLU A 108 -25.00 7.51 12.95
N TYR A 109 -23.94 7.45 12.13
CA TYR A 109 -24.03 7.12 10.69
C TYR A 109 -23.27 5.84 10.30
N GLY A 110 -22.54 5.23 11.25
CA GLY A 110 -21.70 4.07 10.99
C GLY A 110 -20.45 4.38 10.16
N ILE A 111 -19.53 3.40 10.10
CA ILE A 111 -18.24 3.59 9.42
C ILE A 111 -18.41 3.61 7.89
N ALA A 112 -19.34 2.83 7.33
CA ALA A 112 -19.51 2.71 5.88
C ALA A 112 -19.96 4.03 5.22
N ALA A 113 -21.00 4.67 5.76
CA ALA A 113 -21.48 5.95 5.23
C ALA A 113 -20.41 7.05 5.35
N LEU A 114 -19.67 7.08 6.47
CA LEU A 114 -18.55 8.01 6.64
C LEU A 114 -17.41 7.79 5.65
N VAL A 115 -17.07 6.54 5.28
CA VAL A 115 -16.07 6.28 4.23
C VAL A 115 -16.55 6.81 2.89
N THR A 116 -17.80 6.54 2.49
CA THR A 116 -18.39 7.05 1.25
C THR A 116 -18.40 8.58 1.19
N SER A 117 -18.84 9.24 2.27
CA SER A 117 -18.88 10.70 2.33
C SER A 117 -17.48 11.35 2.42
N LEU A 118 -16.53 10.72 3.11
CA LEU A 118 -15.14 11.21 3.16
C LEU A 118 -14.43 11.07 1.82
N LYS A 119 -14.72 10.02 1.03
CA LYS A 119 -14.23 9.91 -0.35
C LYS A 119 -14.61 11.13 -1.19
N GLY A 120 -15.91 11.44 -1.28
CA GLY A 120 -16.37 12.60 -2.05
C GLY A 120 -15.75 13.94 -1.59
N LEU A 121 -15.52 14.11 -0.28
CA LEU A 121 -14.83 15.30 0.24
C LEU A 121 -13.31 15.33 -0.04
N LEU A 122 -12.68 14.18 -0.25
CA LEU A 122 -11.26 14.04 -0.63
C LEU A 122 -11.07 14.18 -2.14
N ASP A 123 -11.98 13.62 -2.94
CA ASP A 123 -12.06 13.78 -4.40
C ASP A 123 -12.30 15.26 -4.80
N GLU A 124 -12.97 16.04 -3.94
CA GLU A 124 -13.16 17.50 -4.08
C GLU A 124 -12.01 18.34 -3.48
N GLU A 125 -10.92 17.73 -3.02
CA GLU A 125 -9.71 18.34 -2.40
C GLU A 125 -9.95 19.25 -1.17
N ILE A 126 -11.13 19.19 -0.56
CA ILE A 126 -11.62 20.11 0.48
C ILE A 126 -10.73 20.14 1.73
N PHE A 127 -10.03 19.05 2.05
CA PHE A 127 -9.15 18.97 3.22
C PHE A 127 -7.76 19.60 3.03
N SER A 128 -7.37 19.92 1.79
CA SER A 128 -6.03 20.47 1.47
C SER A 128 -6.08 21.86 0.85
N SER A 129 -7.21 22.26 0.27
CA SER A 129 -7.44 23.62 -0.21
C SER A 129 -8.49 24.33 0.65
N THR A 130 -8.05 25.27 1.49
CA THR A 130 -8.94 26.13 2.28
C THR A 130 -9.96 26.85 1.39
N ASP A 131 -9.59 27.21 0.16
CA ASP A 131 -10.50 27.88 -0.77
C ASP A 131 -11.47 26.92 -1.46
N ALA A 132 -11.16 25.62 -1.58
CA ALA A 132 -12.15 24.61 -1.93
C ALA A 132 -13.17 24.44 -0.79
N ALA A 133 -12.71 24.39 0.46
CA ALA A 133 -13.59 24.37 1.63
C ALA A 133 -14.48 25.63 1.72
N ARG A 134 -13.95 26.83 1.47
CA ARG A 134 -14.74 28.09 1.38
C ARG A 134 -15.84 27.99 0.32
N ARG A 135 -15.52 27.50 -0.88
CA ARG A 135 -16.51 27.37 -1.97
C ARG A 135 -17.59 26.33 -1.67
N ARG A 136 -17.27 25.27 -0.93
CA ARG A 136 -18.23 24.20 -0.58
C ARG A 136 -19.05 24.51 0.68
N PHE A 137 -18.51 25.27 1.61
CA PHE A 137 -19.12 25.61 2.91
C PHE A 137 -19.00 27.11 3.21
N LEU A 138 -19.70 27.94 2.43
CA LEU A 138 -19.67 29.40 2.55
C LEU A 138 -19.92 29.87 4.00
N ASP A 139 -20.90 29.28 4.69
CA ASP A 139 -21.25 29.50 6.09
C ASP A 139 -20.13 29.25 7.13
N LEU A 140 -19.00 28.64 6.76
CA LEU A 140 -17.88 28.39 7.68
C LEU A 140 -16.82 29.50 7.71
N PHE A 141 -16.92 30.48 6.81
CA PHE A 141 -15.88 31.49 6.59
C PHE A 141 -16.43 32.91 6.43
N SER A 142 -17.64 33.16 6.94
CA SER A 142 -18.37 34.43 6.80
C SER A 142 -18.60 35.13 8.14
N GLU A 143 -17.53 35.57 8.80
CA GLU A 143 -17.43 36.87 9.48
C GLU A 143 -16.00 37.08 10.03
N GLU A 144 -15.42 38.26 9.75
CA GLU A 144 -14.14 38.81 10.23
C GLU A 144 -12.86 37.97 9.91
N GLU A 145 -11.71 38.54 9.52
CA GLU A 145 -11.21 39.91 9.64
C GLU A 145 -10.94 40.60 8.27
N VAL A 146 -10.89 41.94 8.26
CA VAL A 146 -10.36 42.75 7.14
C VAL A 146 -9.38 43.81 7.66
N PRO A 147 -8.11 43.70 7.25
CA PRO A 147 -7.32 44.85 6.77
C PRO A 147 -6.88 44.56 5.32
N ARG A 148 -6.89 45.46 4.31
CA ARG A 148 -6.78 46.93 4.23
C ARG A 148 -5.50 47.44 4.93
N SER A 149 -4.50 47.99 4.25
CA SER A 149 -4.50 48.64 2.92
C SER A 149 -3.13 48.64 2.21
N GLU A 150 -3.15 49.15 0.98
CA GLU A 150 -2.08 49.85 0.22
C GLU A 150 -0.67 49.19 0.09
N ALA A 151 -0.11 48.97 -1.10
CA ALA A 151 0.04 49.81 -2.31
C ALA A 151 1.25 50.77 -2.28
N GLY A 152 2.45 50.18 -2.35
CA GLY A 152 3.61 50.72 -3.06
C GLY A 152 4.40 51.86 -2.41
N HIS A 153 5.73 51.71 -2.39
CA HIS A 153 6.74 52.61 -2.97
C HIS A 153 8.08 51.85 -2.91
N GLY A 154 9.06 52.18 -3.76
CA GLY A 154 10.33 51.46 -3.82
C GLY A 154 11.53 52.38 -4.07
N THR A 155 12.69 51.96 -3.58
CA THR A 155 13.99 52.63 -3.82
C THR A 155 15.09 51.56 -3.94
N MET A 156 16.10 51.84 -4.77
CA MET A 156 17.33 51.02 -4.89
C MET A 156 18.41 51.47 -3.88
N ALA A 157 19.62 50.89 -4.04
CA ALA A 157 20.93 51.34 -3.52
C ALA A 157 21.27 50.99 -2.04
N GLU A 158 22.51 50.61 -1.69
CA GLU A 158 23.60 49.99 -2.48
C GLU A 158 24.72 49.43 -1.56
N LEU A 159 25.72 48.77 -2.17
CA LEU A 159 27.14 48.68 -1.77
C LEU A 159 27.55 48.15 -0.36
N GLN A 160 28.04 46.90 -0.40
CA GLN A 160 29.42 46.51 -0.04
C GLN A 160 29.91 46.28 1.41
N SER A 161 30.81 45.28 1.44
CA SER A 161 32.03 45.10 2.24
C SER A 161 31.98 44.41 3.62
N ALA A 162 32.99 43.59 3.99
CA ALA A 162 33.97 42.77 3.26
C ALA A 162 34.87 42.01 4.28
N LYS A 163 35.54 40.93 3.84
CA LYS A 163 36.75 40.30 4.46
C LYS A 163 36.60 39.55 5.81
N GLN A 164 37.44 38.56 6.16
CA GLN A 164 38.37 37.70 5.39
C GLN A 164 38.98 36.55 6.25
N GLY A 165 39.32 35.41 5.63
CA GLY A 165 40.23 34.36 6.15
C GLY A 165 39.53 33.15 6.80
N GLN A 166 40.00 31.89 6.69
CA GLN A 166 41.11 31.23 5.96
C GLN A 166 40.60 29.83 5.48
N ALA A 167 41.00 29.25 4.34
CA ALA A 167 42.22 28.43 4.06
C ALA A 167 42.46 27.29 5.09
N ASP A 168 42.77 26.03 4.74
CA ASP A 168 43.15 25.37 3.46
C ASP A 168 42.05 24.37 2.97
N ASP A 169 41.88 24.00 1.70
CA ASP A 169 42.75 23.43 0.64
C ASP A 169 43.04 21.90 0.81
N GLY A 170 42.90 21.05 -0.22
CA GLY A 170 42.47 21.37 -1.59
C GLY A 170 42.20 20.18 -2.53
N LYS A 171 41.69 20.55 -3.73
CA LYS A 171 42.10 20.16 -5.11
C LYS A 171 42.59 18.72 -5.43
N CYS A 172 42.39 18.19 -6.65
CA CYS A 172 42.10 18.83 -7.95
C CYS A 172 41.38 17.90 -8.96
N ASN A 173 40.43 18.43 -9.73
CA ASN A 173 40.20 18.09 -11.15
C ASN A 173 40.89 19.18 -12.01
N PRO A 174 41.31 18.97 -13.27
CA PRO A 174 40.43 18.95 -14.47
C PRO A 174 40.85 17.84 -15.49
N SER A 175 40.32 17.65 -16.71
CA SER A 175 39.74 18.51 -17.77
C SER A 175 38.60 17.82 -18.53
N ASP A 176 37.52 18.48 -19.00
CA ASP A 176 37.41 19.53 -20.05
C ASP A 176 37.90 19.03 -21.43
N ASN A 177 37.19 19.17 -22.57
CA ASN A 177 35.84 19.66 -22.93
C ASN A 177 35.38 18.92 -24.22
N THR A 178 34.23 19.10 -24.90
CA THR A 178 33.16 20.15 -25.00
C THR A 178 31.81 19.42 -25.35
N ALA A 179 30.68 19.88 -25.95
CA ALA A 179 30.10 21.12 -26.53
C ALA A 179 28.54 21.02 -26.52
N ASP A 180 27.86 21.94 -27.22
CA ASP A 180 26.39 22.02 -27.48
C ASP A 180 25.83 20.79 -28.26
N GLY A 181 24.52 20.47 -28.32
CA GLY A 181 23.27 21.09 -27.85
C GLY A 181 22.13 20.76 -28.87
N PRO A 182 20.83 21.08 -28.67
CA PRO A 182 20.11 21.50 -27.46
C PRO A 182 18.89 20.58 -27.10
N GLY A 183 18.31 20.77 -25.91
CA GLY A 183 16.85 20.71 -25.71
C GLY A 183 16.08 19.36 -25.58
N ILE A 184 15.19 19.32 -24.56
CA ILE A 184 13.95 18.53 -24.49
C ILE A 184 14.08 17.02 -24.07
N ASN A 185 12.99 16.48 -23.48
CA ASN A 185 12.68 15.09 -23.11
C ASN A 185 13.45 14.31 -22.02
N ARG A 186 14.55 14.77 -21.42
CA ARG A 186 15.22 14.01 -20.32
C ARG A 186 14.44 13.94 -18.97
N ARG A 187 13.28 14.59 -18.83
CA ARG A 187 12.48 14.65 -17.57
C ARG A 187 11.27 13.71 -17.51
N GLN A 188 10.88 13.04 -18.60
CA GLN A 188 9.71 12.14 -18.61
C GLN A 188 10.08 10.67 -18.30
N SER A 189 11.17 10.16 -18.89
CA SER A 189 11.66 8.79 -18.64
C SER A 189 11.87 8.47 -17.14
N THR A 190 12.35 9.45 -16.36
CA THR A 190 12.56 9.33 -14.91
C THR A 190 11.28 9.28 -14.07
N ARG A 191 10.09 9.54 -14.64
CA ARG A 191 8.80 9.44 -13.93
C ARG A 191 8.15 8.06 -14.07
N LEU A 192 8.21 7.45 -15.27
CA LEU A 192 7.62 6.12 -15.52
C LEU A 192 8.35 5.00 -14.76
N SER A 193 9.68 5.09 -14.67
CA SER A 193 10.48 4.16 -13.85
C SER A 193 10.12 4.19 -12.37
N ARG A 194 9.75 5.36 -11.82
CA ARG A 194 9.48 5.54 -10.39
C ARG A 194 8.16 4.91 -9.91
N HIS A 195 7.23 4.60 -10.82
CA HIS A 195 5.99 3.88 -10.47
C HIS A 195 6.13 2.34 -10.54
N HIS A 196 7.16 1.80 -11.21
CA HIS A 196 7.40 0.35 -11.24
C HIS A 196 8.04 -0.20 -9.96
N GLN A 197 8.49 0.68 -9.06
CA GLN A 197 9.29 0.31 -7.88
C GLN A 197 8.47 0.30 -6.57
N LYS A 198 7.21 -0.12 -6.65
CA LYS A 198 6.32 -0.36 -5.49
C LYS A 198 5.38 -1.55 -5.77
N SER A 199 5.97 -2.72 -6.03
CA SER A 199 5.24 -3.97 -6.23
C SER A 199 5.98 -5.11 -5.53
N ASP A 200 5.96 -5.03 -4.20
CA ASP A 200 6.66 -5.92 -3.26
C ASP A 200 5.69 -6.55 -2.24
N ASP A 201 4.38 -6.32 -2.44
CA ASP A 201 3.28 -6.56 -1.49
C ASP A 201 3.09 -8.03 -1.08
N LEU A 202 3.66 -8.98 -1.83
CA LEU A 202 3.60 -10.42 -1.56
C LEU A 202 4.94 -11.15 -1.65
N THR A 203 6.07 -10.42 -1.69
CA THR A 203 7.41 -11.02 -1.55
C THR A 203 7.63 -11.59 -0.14
N PHE A 204 7.00 -10.95 0.87
CA PHE A 204 7.14 -11.27 2.29
C PHE A 204 5.80 -11.67 2.93
N LEU A 205 5.83 -12.59 3.89
CA LEU A 205 4.62 -13.03 4.59
C LEU A 205 4.09 -11.90 5.51
N PRO A 206 2.80 -11.50 5.40
CA PRO A 206 2.22 -10.42 6.21
C PRO A 206 2.32 -10.68 7.72
N ILE A 207 2.48 -9.60 8.51
CA ILE A 207 2.87 -9.69 9.93
C ILE A 207 1.93 -10.55 10.79
N ARG A 208 0.60 -10.54 10.54
CA ARG A 208 -0.37 -11.33 11.33
C ARG A 208 -0.21 -12.85 11.09
N PRO A 209 -0.32 -13.37 9.84
CA PRO A 209 0.02 -14.75 9.53
C PRO A 209 1.43 -15.14 9.99
N ARG A 210 2.45 -14.33 9.66
CA ARG A 210 3.86 -14.63 9.96
C ARG A 210 4.11 -14.88 11.45
N GLN A 211 3.59 -14.00 12.30
CA GLN A 211 3.81 -14.10 13.74
C GLN A 211 3.00 -15.23 14.38
N ARG A 212 1.75 -15.45 13.94
CA ARG A 212 0.97 -16.62 14.39
C ARG A 212 1.65 -17.94 14.00
N LEU A 213 2.08 -18.06 12.74
CA LEU A 213 2.74 -19.27 12.24
C LEU A 213 4.04 -19.57 13.00
N MET A 214 4.94 -18.60 13.11
CA MET A 214 6.27 -18.84 13.66
C MET A 214 6.25 -19.08 15.17
N SER A 215 5.38 -18.39 15.93
CA SER A 215 5.18 -18.71 17.36
C SER A 215 4.47 -20.05 17.58
N GLN A 216 3.63 -20.52 16.66
CA GLN A 216 3.07 -21.88 16.74
C GLN A 216 4.10 -22.96 16.40
N LEU A 217 4.95 -22.73 15.40
CA LEU A 217 6.06 -23.64 15.09
C LEU A 217 7.05 -23.71 16.25
N GLN A 218 7.50 -22.56 16.79
CA GLN A 218 8.39 -22.53 17.96
C GLN A 218 7.83 -23.37 19.11
N LEU A 219 6.58 -23.14 19.52
CA LEU A 219 5.92 -23.87 20.60
C LEU A 219 5.85 -25.38 20.34
N ILE A 220 5.51 -25.80 19.11
CA ILE A 220 5.47 -27.23 18.73
C ILE A 220 6.87 -27.85 18.81
N LEU A 221 7.91 -27.12 18.39
CA LEU A 221 9.29 -27.60 18.44
C LEU A 221 9.83 -27.67 19.87
N GLU A 222 9.53 -26.69 20.73
CA GLU A 222 9.89 -26.70 22.16
C GLU A 222 9.25 -27.89 22.91
N HIS A 223 7.96 -28.17 22.68
CA HIS A 223 7.30 -29.36 23.21
C HIS A 223 7.87 -30.68 22.64
N ALA A 224 8.32 -30.70 21.39
CA ALA A 224 8.96 -31.86 20.78
C ALA A 224 10.35 -32.13 21.38
N CYS A 225 11.16 -31.08 21.56
CA CYS A 225 12.46 -31.17 22.21
C CYS A 225 12.31 -31.66 23.66
N PHE A 226 11.34 -31.14 24.41
CA PHE A 226 11.03 -31.62 25.76
C PHE A 226 10.61 -33.10 25.77
N SER A 227 9.72 -33.50 24.87
CA SER A 227 9.27 -34.90 24.72
C SER A 227 10.39 -35.85 24.24
N PHE A 228 11.43 -35.32 23.60
CA PHE A 228 12.66 -36.06 23.32
C PHE A 228 13.56 -36.15 24.56
N GLY A 229 13.76 -35.04 25.28
CA GLY A 229 14.54 -34.99 26.51
C GLY A 229 14.01 -35.96 27.57
N GLN A 230 12.69 -36.07 27.75
CA GLN A 230 12.07 -37.03 28.67
C GLN A 230 12.32 -38.51 28.34
N ARG A 231 12.78 -38.84 27.12
CA ARG A 231 13.09 -40.21 26.69
C ARG A 231 14.60 -40.48 26.71
N GLU A 232 15.39 -39.56 26.17
CA GLU A 232 16.82 -39.77 25.91
C GLU A 232 17.76 -39.00 26.86
N MET A 233 17.27 -38.01 27.61
CA MET A 233 18.07 -37.03 28.37
C MET A 233 17.45 -36.65 29.72
N GLN A 234 16.69 -37.56 30.36
CA GLN A 234 15.94 -37.24 31.58
C GLN A 234 16.84 -36.77 32.72
N LYS A 235 18.07 -37.29 32.83
CA LYS A 235 19.03 -36.85 33.85
C LYS A 235 19.41 -35.38 33.67
N GLU A 236 19.61 -34.93 32.44
CA GLU A 236 19.91 -33.53 32.13
C GLU A 236 18.72 -32.62 32.45
N LEU A 237 17.48 -33.11 32.34
CA LEU A 237 16.29 -32.37 32.81
C LEU A 237 16.23 -32.28 34.33
N ASP A 238 16.51 -33.39 35.03
CA ASP A 238 16.50 -33.47 36.50
C ASP A 238 17.63 -32.61 37.11
N ASP A 239 18.84 -32.64 36.54
CA ASP A 239 19.99 -31.84 36.96
C ASP A 239 19.77 -30.32 36.77
N TRP A 240 18.84 -29.91 35.89
CA TRP A 240 18.56 -28.51 35.54
C TRP A 240 17.15 -28.00 35.95
N ASP A 241 16.35 -28.82 36.64
CA ASP A 241 14.95 -28.53 37.06
C ASP A 241 14.01 -28.15 35.88
N TRP A 242 14.26 -28.73 34.70
CA TRP A 242 13.47 -28.49 33.49
C TRP A 242 12.17 -29.31 33.55
N SER A 243 11.18 -28.79 34.27
CA SER A 243 9.93 -29.47 34.59
C SER A 243 8.82 -29.39 33.52
N CYS A 244 8.93 -28.48 32.54
CA CYS A 244 8.03 -28.42 31.39
C CYS A 244 8.73 -27.85 30.13
N ALA A 245 8.07 -27.93 28.97
CA ALA A 245 8.64 -27.44 27.71
C ALA A 245 8.84 -25.92 27.70
N GLU A 246 7.90 -25.19 28.29
CA GLU A 246 7.86 -23.73 28.37
C GLU A 246 8.96 -23.14 29.29
N ALA A 247 9.67 -23.99 30.04
CA ALA A 247 10.82 -23.59 30.86
C ALA A 247 12.10 -23.38 30.03
N VAL A 248 12.13 -23.80 28.76
CA VAL A 248 13.35 -23.93 27.96
C VAL A 248 13.14 -23.41 26.55
N GLN A 249 13.99 -22.47 26.12
CA GLN A 249 13.93 -21.92 24.76
C GLN A 249 14.61 -22.83 23.73
N LEU A 250 14.14 -22.74 22.48
CA LEU A 250 14.53 -23.63 21.39
C LEU A 250 16.03 -23.57 21.00
N ASP A 251 16.68 -22.42 21.15
CA ASP A 251 18.13 -22.21 21.03
C ASP A 251 18.92 -22.97 22.09
N THR A 252 18.42 -22.98 23.33
CA THR A 252 19.01 -23.70 24.46
C THR A 252 18.95 -25.21 24.22
N TRP A 253 17.86 -25.71 23.63
CA TRP A 253 17.74 -27.10 23.16
C TRP A 253 18.72 -27.42 22.02
N ILE A 254 18.85 -26.54 21.03
CA ILE A 254 19.79 -26.70 19.92
C ILE A 254 21.23 -26.83 20.43
N ASP A 255 21.64 -25.95 21.36
CA ASP A 255 23.00 -25.96 21.90
C ASP A 255 23.25 -27.16 22.82
N LEU A 256 22.23 -27.68 23.52
CA LEU A 256 22.30 -28.96 24.23
C LEU A 256 22.55 -30.14 23.26
N PHE A 257 21.79 -30.22 22.16
CA PHE A 257 21.94 -31.30 21.17
C PHE A 257 23.29 -31.25 20.44
N LYS A 258 23.85 -30.05 20.19
CA LYS A 258 25.23 -29.88 19.67
C LYS A 258 26.29 -30.39 20.66
N GLN A 259 26.15 -30.06 21.96
CA GLN A 259 27.12 -30.43 22.99
C GLN A 259 27.16 -31.94 23.23
N ASN A 260 25.99 -32.56 23.37
CA ASN A 260 25.89 -33.97 23.72
C ASN A 260 25.89 -34.91 22.49
N LYS A 261 25.94 -34.35 21.27
CA LYS A 261 25.94 -35.07 19.97
C LYS A 261 24.77 -36.07 19.80
N THR A 262 23.69 -35.92 20.56
CA THR A 262 22.58 -36.90 20.64
C THR A 262 21.83 -37.11 19.33
N LEU A 263 21.95 -36.19 18.37
CA LEU A 263 21.32 -36.24 17.06
C LEU A 263 22.33 -36.36 15.90
N GLU A 264 23.63 -36.34 16.18
CA GLU A 264 24.70 -36.28 15.16
C GLU A 264 25.21 -37.69 14.80
N ASN A 265 25.31 -37.97 13.50
CA ASN A 265 25.98 -39.15 12.97
C ASN A 265 26.82 -38.77 11.73
N GLU A 266 27.70 -39.69 11.28
CA GLU A 266 28.66 -39.41 10.20
C GLU A 266 27.99 -39.06 8.86
N GLU A 267 26.73 -39.44 8.65
CA GLU A 267 25.97 -39.15 7.43
C GLU A 267 25.23 -37.80 7.50
N ASN A 268 24.85 -37.33 8.70
CA ASN A 268 23.94 -36.17 8.87
C ASN A 268 24.61 -34.88 9.37
N ALA A 269 25.86 -34.89 9.85
CA ALA A 269 26.45 -33.73 10.54
C ALA A 269 26.36 -32.40 9.76
N GLY A 270 26.51 -32.46 8.42
CA GLY A 270 26.38 -31.31 7.54
C GLY A 270 24.94 -30.79 7.36
N SER A 271 23.96 -31.67 7.21
CA SER A 271 22.55 -31.27 7.10
C SER A 271 21.98 -30.84 8.46
N LEU A 272 22.42 -31.49 9.55
CA LEU A 272 22.03 -31.19 10.93
C LEU A 272 22.40 -29.76 11.34
N SER A 273 23.57 -29.25 10.92
CA SER A 273 23.98 -27.86 11.17
C SER A 273 23.03 -26.85 10.48
N ASN A 274 22.63 -27.14 9.23
CA ASN A 274 21.65 -26.33 8.51
C ASN A 274 20.25 -26.44 9.15
N LEU A 275 19.86 -27.63 9.58
CA LEU A 275 18.60 -27.91 10.26
C LEU A 275 18.47 -27.11 11.57
N PHE A 276 19.49 -27.17 12.43
CA PHE A 276 19.58 -26.33 13.63
C PHE A 276 19.54 -24.83 13.31
N SER A 277 20.18 -24.39 12.21
CA SER A 277 20.15 -22.99 11.77
C SER A 277 18.74 -22.55 11.35
N SER A 278 18.00 -23.39 10.61
CA SER A 278 16.58 -23.16 10.29
C SER A 278 15.68 -23.16 11.53
N VAL A 279 15.93 -24.03 12.50
CA VAL A 279 15.12 -24.11 13.73
C VAL A 279 15.36 -22.89 14.63
N ALA A 280 16.62 -22.47 14.81
CA ALA A 280 16.94 -21.20 15.49
C ALA A 280 16.30 -20.00 14.77
N ARG A 281 16.32 -19.99 13.42
CA ARG A 281 15.70 -18.96 12.60
C ARG A 281 14.19 -18.81 12.86
N ILE A 282 13.46 -19.90 13.14
CA ILE A 282 12.03 -19.86 13.53
C ILE A 282 11.84 -19.07 14.84
N GLN A 283 12.60 -19.39 15.89
CA GLN A 283 12.57 -18.66 17.17
C GLN A 283 12.95 -17.18 16.99
N ASP A 284 13.93 -16.89 16.14
CA ASP A 284 14.38 -15.54 15.80
C ASP A 284 13.24 -14.71 15.17
N ILE A 285 12.49 -15.30 14.24
CA ILE A 285 11.35 -14.64 13.58
C ILE A 285 10.17 -14.46 14.56
N ALA A 286 9.92 -15.44 15.42
CA ALA A 286 8.85 -15.37 16.42
C ALA A 286 9.14 -14.29 17.48
N THR A 287 10.36 -14.27 18.02
CA THR A 287 10.83 -13.37 19.08
C THR A 287 11.09 -11.95 18.55
N HIS A 288 11.96 -11.82 17.56
CA HIS A 288 12.42 -10.52 17.03
C HIS A 288 11.51 -9.96 15.92
N ARG A 289 10.40 -10.65 15.61
CA ARG A 289 9.35 -10.24 14.66
C ARG A 289 9.78 -10.08 13.20
N LEU A 290 10.94 -10.65 12.85
CA LEU A 290 11.64 -10.45 11.57
C LEU A 290 10.74 -10.67 10.34
N SER A 291 11.04 -9.98 9.24
CA SER A 291 10.44 -10.25 7.92
C SER A 291 10.93 -11.57 7.34
N VAL A 292 10.03 -12.31 6.70
CA VAL A 292 10.29 -13.63 6.10
C VAL A 292 9.78 -13.64 4.67
N ALA A 293 10.62 -14.08 3.73
CA ALA A 293 10.23 -14.19 2.33
C ALA A 293 9.27 -15.36 2.10
N VAL A 294 8.38 -15.30 1.10
CA VAL A 294 7.43 -16.37 0.81
C VAL A 294 8.10 -17.73 0.52
N VAL A 295 9.31 -17.71 -0.04
CA VAL A 295 10.14 -18.91 -0.26
C VAL A 295 10.67 -19.49 1.08
N GLU A 296 11.25 -18.62 1.91
CA GLU A 296 11.79 -18.93 3.24
C GLU A 296 10.75 -19.59 4.16
N VAL A 297 9.45 -19.22 4.05
CA VAL A 297 8.37 -19.88 4.81
C VAL A 297 8.32 -21.39 4.55
N ASN A 298 8.43 -21.82 3.29
CA ASN A 298 8.36 -23.24 2.92
C ASN A 298 9.63 -24.00 3.33
N GLU A 299 10.79 -23.35 3.26
CA GLU A 299 12.07 -23.91 3.71
C GLU A 299 12.04 -24.16 5.23
N LEU A 300 11.64 -23.16 6.03
CA LEU A 300 11.51 -23.28 7.48
C LEU A 300 10.48 -24.33 7.91
N LEU A 301 9.33 -24.41 7.21
CA LEU A 301 8.34 -25.46 7.45
C LEU A 301 8.84 -26.87 7.11
N SER A 302 9.68 -27.00 6.09
CA SER A 302 10.28 -28.28 5.69
C SER A 302 11.33 -28.72 6.69
N SER A 303 12.22 -27.80 7.12
CA SER A 303 13.15 -28.03 8.24
C SER A 303 12.42 -28.36 9.55
N ALA A 304 11.26 -27.79 9.82
CA ALA A 304 10.46 -28.16 11.00
C ALA A 304 9.91 -29.60 10.90
N GLU A 305 9.40 -30.05 9.74
CA GLU A 305 8.96 -31.45 9.55
C GLU A 305 10.15 -32.43 9.64
N GLU A 306 11.31 -32.07 9.08
CA GLU A 306 12.55 -32.86 9.14
C GLU A 306 13.10 -32.98 10.57
N PHE A 307 13.14 -31.88 11.33
CA PHE A 307 13.60 -31.88 12.72
C PHE A 307 12.68 -32.69 13.64
N LEU A 308 11.36 -32.59 13.46
CA LEU A 308 10.39 -33.44 14.18
C LEU A 308 10.50 -34.93 13.83
N GLN A 309 10.92 -35.23 12.59
CA GLN A 309 11.23 -36.60 12.17
C GLN A 309 12.54 -37.11 12.80
N LEU A 310 13.57 -36.26 12.92
CA LEU A 310 14.84 -36.57 13.58
C LEU A 310 14.67 -36.81 15.10
N LEU A 311 13.87 -35.98 15.78
CA LEU A 311 13.48 -36.19 17.18
C LEU A 311 12.57 -37.42 17.38
N ASN A 312 12.10 -38.06 16.30
CA ASN A 312 11.21 -39.22 16.33
C ASN A 312 9.99 -39.01 17.26
N ILE A 313 9.28 -37.89 17.08
CA ILE A 313 7.96 -37.64 17.70
C ILE A 313 6.89 -37.58 16.59
N PRO A 314 6.13 -38.66 16.33
CA PRO A 314 5.13 -38.66 15.26
C PRO A 314 3.99 -37.65 15.51
N ILE A 315 3.58 -37.45 16.77
CA ILE A 315 2.43 -36.60 17.14
C ILE A 315 2.59 -35.15 16.63
N TYR A 316 3.77 -34.54 16.86
CA TYR A 316 4.04 -33.17 16.38
C TYR A 316 4.31 -33.14 14.87
N ARG A 317 5.00 -34.16 14.34
CA ARG A 317 5.28 -34.29 12.90
C ARG A 317 3.99 -34.35 12.07
N ASP A 318 3.00 -35.09 12.55
CA ASP A 318 1.69 -35.25 11.91
C ASP A 318 0.76 -34.04 12.11
N ALA A 319 1.08 -33.13 13.03
CA ALA A 319 0.44 -31.81 13.13
C ALA A 319 1.09 -30.78 12.17
N VAL A 320 2.42 -30.78 12.03
CA VAL A 320 3.15 -29.83 11.16
C VAL A 320 3.04 -30.19 9.68
N LYS A 321 3.01 -31.47 9.31
CA LYS A 321 2.95 -31.90 7.91
C LYS A 321 1.71 -31.38 7.15
N PRO A 322 0.46 -31.51 7.66
CA PRO A 322 -0.72 -30.93 6.99
C PRO A 322 -0.68 -29.41 6.96
N LEU A 323 -0.15 -28.77 8.02
CA LEU A 323 0.02 -27.32 8.09
C LEU A 323 0.96 -26.82 6.98
N ARG A 324 2.10 -27.49 6.77
CA ARG A 324 3.02 -27.19 5.66
C ARG A 324 2.34 -27.34 4.30
N GLN A 325 1.69 -28.48 4.05
CA GLN A 325 1.03 -28.75 2.78
C GLN A 325 -0.02 -27.68 2.45
N HIS A 326 -0.85 -27.29 3.42
CA HIS A 326 -1.86 -26.26 3.22
C HIS A 326 -1.25 -24.86 2.97
N ILE A 327 -0.17 -24.50 3.68
CA ILE A 327 0.53 -23.23 3.45
C ILE A 327 1.17 -23.21 2.07
N GLU A 328 1.78 -24.31 1.64
CA GLU A 328 2.39 -24.47 0.32
C GLU A 328 1.35 -24.25 -0.80
N GLU A 329 0.15 -24.86 -0.69
CA GLU A 329 -0.98 -24.64 -1.60
C GLU A 329 -1.46 -23.18 -1.65
N VAL A 330 -1.58 -22.53 -0.48
CA VAL A 330 -2.00 -21.13 -0.35
C VAL A 330 -0.98 -20.19 -1.01
N LEU A 331 0.32 -20.39 -0.76
CA LEU A 331 1.40 -19.57 -1.32
C LEU A 331 1.54 -19.77 -2.84
N LEU A 332 1.44 -21.02 -3.32
CA LEU A 332 1.39 -21.32 -4.77
C LEU A 332 0.19 -20.65 -5.46
N THR A 333 -0.95 -20.58 -4.78
CA THR A 333 -2.17 -19.92 -5.31
C THR A 333 -2.03 -18.40 -5.31
N ALA A 334 -1.47 -17.81 -4.24
CA ALA A 334 -1.16 -16.38 -4.18
C ALA A 334 -0.20 -15.96 -5.31
N ASN A 335 0.88 -16.71 -5.54
CA ASN A 335 1.85 -16.42 -6.59
C ASN A 335 1.24 -16.46 -8.02
N ARG A 336 0.32 -17.40 -8.29
CA ARG A 336 -0.44 -17.44 -9.56
C ARG A 336 -1.34 -16.22 -9.72
N ASN A 337 -2.02 -15.78 -8.64
CA ASN A 337 -2.88 -14.61 -8.66
C ASN A 337 -2.06 -13.33 -8.91
N VAL A 338 -0.89 -13.19 -8.27
CA VAL A 338 0.05 -12.08 -8.51
C VAL A 338 0.49 -12.01 -9.98
N ALA A 339 0.92 -13.13 -10.56
CA ALA A 339 1.31 -13.17 -11.98
C ALA A 339 0.15 -12.82 -12.93
N SER A 340 -1.08 -13.20 -12.59
CA SER A 340 -2.28 -12.82 -13.33
C SER A 340 -2.55 -11.31 -13.27
N VAL A 341 -2.40 -10.69 -12.10
CA VAL A 341 -2.58 -9.23 -11.91
C VAL A 341 -1.54 -8.44 -12.72
N TYR A 342 -0.25 -8.82 -12.68
CA TYR A 342 0.78 -8.17 -13.49
C TYR A 342 0.44 -8.21 -14.98
N LYS A 343 0.10 -9.39 -15.51
CA LYS A 343 -0.26 -9.58 -16.93
C LYS A 343 -1.46 -8.70 -17.36
N GLU A 344 -2.42 -8.50 -16.47
CA GLU A 344 -3.58 -7.63 -16.72
C GLU A 344 -3.23 -6.14 -16.64
N VAL A 345 -2.28 -5.74 -15.78
CA VAL A 345 -1.70 -4.39 -15.73
C VAL A 345 -0.89 -4.10 -17.00
N ASP A 346 -0.06 -5.03 -17.46
CA ASP A 346 0.72 -4.90 -18.69
C ASP A 346 -0.20 -4.72 -19.91
N ARG A 347 -1.25 -5.57 -20.03
CA ARG A 347 -2.26 -5.50 -21.10
C ARG A 347 -2.93 -4.12 -21.13
N LYS A 348 -3.42 -3.64 -19.98
CA LYS A 348 -4.05 -2.31 -19.87
C LYS A 348 -3.08 -1.17 -20.16
N SER A 349 -1.81 -1.30 -19.76
CA SER A 349 -0.78 -0.30 -20.03
C SER A 349 -0.48 -0.19 -21.53
N GLY A 350 -0.41 -1.32 -22.24
CA GLY A 350 -0.29 -1.35 -23.71
C GLY A 350 -1.51 -0.75 -24.43
N GLU A 351 -2.73 -1.03 -23.94
CA GLU A 351 -3.96 -0.42 -24.48
C GLU A 351 -4.00 1.10 -24.30
N ILE A 352 -3.55 1.61 -23.15
CA ILE A 352 -3.42 3.05 -22.88
C ILE A 352 -2.38 3.69 -23.82
N GLU A 353 -1.24 3.05 -24.07
CA GLU A 353 -0.22 3.61 -24.95
C GLU A 353 -0.67 3.63 -26.42
N ALA A 354 -1.33 2.57 -26.89
CA ALA A 354 -1.94 2.55 -28.23
C ALA A 354 -3.03 3.62 -28.41
N GLN A 355 -3.77 3.97 -27.34
CA GLN A 355 -4.71 5.09 -27.34
C GLN A 355 -3.98 6.45 -27.39
N ARG A 356 -2.87 6.62 -26.67
CA ARG A 356 -2.03 7.84 -26.73
C ARG A 356 -1.44 8.06 -28.12
N GLU A 357 -0.89 7.02 -28.74
CA GLU A 357 -0.39 7.10 -30.13
C GLU A 357 -1.49 7.48 -31.13
N ARG A 358 -2.72 6.98 -30.91
CA ARG A 358 -3.86 7.34 -31.75
C ARG A 358 -4.25 8.81 -31.57
N LEU A 359 -4.36 9.29 -30.34
CA LEU A 359 -4.67 10.68 -30.04
C LEU A 359 -3.60 11.62 -30.61
N LYS A 360 -2.31 11.33 -30.41
CA LYS A 360 -1.19 12.11 -30.97
C LYS A 360 -1.29 12.26 -32.50
N ARG A 361 -1.64 11.19 -33.23
CA ARG A 361 -1.84 11.26 -34.68
C ARG A 361 -3.04 12.14 -35.09
N GLN A 362 -4.10 12.18 -34.28
CA GLN A 362 -5.24 13.07 -34.51
C GLN A 362 -4.91 14.54 -34.16
N GLU A 363 -4.08 14.78 -33.15
CA GLU A 363 -3.55 16.12 -32.83
C GLU A 363 -2.66 16.66 -33.96
N GLU A 364 -1.77 15.81 -34.51
CA GLU A 364 -0.92 16.12 -35.67
C GLU A 364 -1.74 16.41 -36.94
N GLU A 365 -2.81 15.64 -37.20
CA GLU A 365 -3.74 15.85 -38.31
C GLU A 365 -4.50 17.19 -38.20
N VAL A 366 -4.96 17.54 -37.00
CA VAL A 366 -5.66 18.81 -36.73
C VAL A 366 -4.71 20.01 -36.82
N GLU A 367 -3.47 19.89 -36.34
CA GLU A 367 -2.47 20.95 -36.50
C GLU A 367 -2.09 21.14 -37.98
N TRP A 368 -1.91 20.06 -38.74
CA TRP A 368 -1.66 20.11 -40.18
C TRP A 368 -2.80 20.81 -40.92
N TYR A 369 -4.05 20.40 -40.69
CA TYR A 369 -5.23 21.01 -41.33
C TYR A 369 -5.35 22.51 -41.01
N ARG A 370 -5.13 22.89 -39.74
CA ARG A 370 -5.10 24.30 -39.31
C ARG A 370 -4.03 25.10 -40.04
N LYS A 371 -2.81 24.56 -40.13
CA LYS A 371 -1.67 25.21 -40.79
C LYS A 371 -1.90 25.38 -42.29
N GLU A 372 -2.45 24.36 -42.93
CA GLU A 372 -2.76 24.36 -44.36
C GLU A 372 -3.85 25.37 -44.70
N ASN A 373 -4.94 25.41 -43.92
CA ASN A 373 -5.99 26.42 -44.13
C ASN A 373 -5.46 27.85 -43.93
N LEU A 374 -4.54 28.08 -42.99
CA LEU A 374 -3.89 29.38 -42.78
C LEU A 374 -2.94 29.77 -43.93
N ASN A 375 -2.25 28.81 -44.56
CA ASN A 375 -1.48 29.06 -45.78
C ASN A 375 -2.40 29.51 -46.92
N ASN A 376 -3.45 28.73 -47.22
CA ASN A 376 -4.37 29.02 -48.32
C ASN A 376 -5.06 30.39 -48.15
N ILE A 377 -5.39 30.81 -46.92
CA ILE A 377 -5.90 32.16 -46.64
C ILE A 377 -4.85 33.24 -46.93
N ARG A 378 -3.59 33.07 -46.49
CA ARG A 378 -2.50 34.01 -46.79
C ARG A 378 -2.29 34.15 -48.30
N ASP A 379 -2.22 33.03 -49.01
CA ASP A 379 -1.85 32.99 -50.42
C ASP A 379 -2.98 33.57 -51.30
N SER A 380 -4.25 33.44 -50.87
CA SER A 380 -5.38 34.16 -51.46
C SER A 380 -5.29 35.68 -51.23
N ILE A 381 -4.97 36.13 -50.01
CA ILE A 381 -4.80 37.56 -49.70
C ILE A 381 -3.66 38.17 -50.51
N GLU A 382 -2.55 37.45 -50.67
CA GLU A 382 -1.41 37.87 -51.48
C GLU A 382 -1.80 38.02 -52.96
N HIS A 383 -2.54 37.05 -53.52
CA HIS A 383 -3.08 37.13 -54.88
C HIS A 383 -4.02 38.32 -55.08
N ASP A 384 -4.98 38.52 -54.17
CA ASP A 384 -5.95 39.62 -54.25
C ASP A 384 -5.28 41.00 -54.15
N ILE A 385 -4.25 41.14 -53.32
CA ILE A 385 -3.44 42.37 -53.22
C ILE A 385 -2.71 42.64 -54.53
N PHE A 386 -2.02 41.65 -55.11
CA PHE A 386 -1.33 41.85 -56.39
C PHE A 386 -2.27 42.14 -57.55
N ALA A 387 -3.45 41.51 -57.60
CA ALA A 387 -4.50 41.81 -58.58
C ALA A 387 -5.03 43.26 -58.43
N ALA A 388 -5.23 43.73 -57.20
CA ALA A 388 -5.62 45.11 -56.92
C ALA A 388 -4.52 46.11 -57.32
N MET A 389 -3.24 45.79 -57.06
CA MET A 389 -2.10 46.62 -57.47
C MET A 389 -1.97 46.71 -59.00
N ALA A 390 -2.15 45.61 -59.73
CA ALA A 390 -2.14 45.60 -61.19
C ALA A 390 -3.26 46.50 -61.76
N LYS A 391 -4.49 46.37 -61.26
CA LYS A 391 -5.64 47.20 -61.66
C LYS A 391 -5.44 48.69 -61.32
N ALA A 392 -4.75 49.01 -60.23
CA ALA A 392 -4.39 50.39 -59.90
C ALA A 392 -3.38 50.98 -60.90
N LYS A 393 -2.41 50.18 -61.37
CA LYS A 393 -1.44 50.58 -62.41
C LYS A 393 -2.12 50.79 -63.77
N GLU A 394 -3.05 49.92 -64.17
CA GLU A 394 -3.89 50.13 -65.37
C GLU A 394 -4.69 51.44 -65.31
N SER A 395 -5.10 51.86 -64.11
CA SER A 395 -5.89 53.08 -63.88
C SER A 395 -5.06 54.37 -63.82
N LEU A 396 -3.72 54.28 -63.71
CA LEU A 396 -2.81 55.41 -63.49
C LEU A 396 -1.49 55.26 -64.29
N PRO A 397 -1.55 55.17 -65.64
CA PRO A 397 -0.41 54.76 -66.46
C PRO A 397 0.80 55.72 -66.44
N ASP A 398 0.59 57.02 -66.19
CA ASP A 398 1.66 58.03 -66.14
C ASP A 398 2.43 58.04 -64.80
N ILE A 399 1.99 57.28 -63.80
CA ILE A 399 2.70 57.13 -62.53
C ILE A 399 3.48 55.81 -62.59
N GLY A 400 4.81 55.91 -62.66
CA GLY A 400 5.74 54.78 -62.87
C GLY A 400 5.81 53.77 -61.72
N LEU A 401 4.72 53.06 -61.46
CA LEU A 401 4.63 51.96 -60.51
C LEU A 401 5.43 50.75 -61.02
N ALA A 402 6.28 50.19 -60.15
CA ALA A 402 7.18 49.10 -60.49
C ALA A 402 6.47 47.86 -61.05
N ASP A 403 7.20 47.02 -61.79
CA ASP A 403 6.66 45.75 -62.27
C ASP A 403 6.61 44.72 -61.13
N ILE A 404 5.44 44.10 -60.97
CA ILE A 404 5.22 42.96 -60.09
C ILE A 404 5.82 41.73 -60.81
N ARG A 405 6.72 41.00 -60.14
CA ARG A 405 7.54 39.94 -60.76
C ARG A 405 7.87 38.83 -59.77
#